data_AF-A0A7X7HNV1-F1
#
_entry.id   AF-A0A7X7HNV1-F1
#
_cell.length_a   1.000
_cell.length_b   1.000
_cell.length_c   1.000
_cell.angle_alpha   90.00
_cell.angle_beta   90.00
_cell.angle_gamma   90.00
#
_symmetry.space_group_name_H-M   'P 1'
#
loop_
_entity.id
_entity.type
_entity.pdbx_description
1 polymer ?
#
loop_
_entity_poly.entity_id
_entity_poly.type
_entity_poly.pdbx_seq_one_letter_code
_entity_poly.pdbx_strand_id
1 'polypeptide(L)'
;MKAAEYLEEIRHRISPERVELIENLIEQTRITRSRPKPEPVPSADKGYGRYASPVLYGTPVMVLITALKAKEVLSCCKMFPRQKPIDQKKLQHFIALIQAGTWEVSKKAPIMISKNGVILNGRHRLNAIAQSGGAATVPVLDELHIIVELNK
;
A
#
# COMPACT_ATOMS: atom_id res chain seq x y z
N MET A 1 19.17 22.02 16.72
CA MET A 1 18.19 23.13 16.62
C MET A 1 16.82 22.55 16.33
N LYS A 2 15.83 22.93 17.11
CA LYS A 2 14.43 22.59 16.83
C LYS A 2 13.95 23.45 15.65
N ALA A 3 13.08 22.91 14.79
CA ALA A 3 12.61 23.62 13.58
C ALA A 3 12.00 25.01 13.86
N ALA A 4 11.44 25.21 15.05
CA ALA A 4 10.90 26.49 15.50
C ALA A 4 12.00 27.56 15.69
N GLU A 5 13.15 27.19 16.24
CA GLU A 5 14.27 28.11 16.50
C GLU A 5 14.90 28.61 15.19
N TYR A 6 14.96 27.76 14.17
CA TYR A 6 15.47 28.11 12.85
C TYR A 6 14.55 29.08 12.09
N LEU A 7 13.23 28.95 12.27
CA LEU A 7 12.26 29.86 11.66
C LEU A 7 12.28 31.25 12.31
N GLU A 8 12.46 31.31 13.63
CA GLU A 8 12.66 32.57 14.38
C GLU A 8 13.93 33.30 13.92
N GLU A 9 15.05 32.58 13.74
CA GLU A 9 16.31 33.15 13.26
C GLU A 9 16.19 33.71 11.84
N ILE A 10 15.47 33.01 10.95
CA ILE A 10 15.19 33.49 9.59
C ILE A 10 14.33 34.75 9.64
N ARG A 11 13.29 34.80 10.49
CA ARG A 11 12.42 35.97 10.65
C ARG A 11 13.19 37.20 11.11
N HIS A 12 14.14 37.04 12.04
CA HIS A 12 14.99 38.14 12.52
C HIS A 12 15.93 38.71 11.45
N ARG A 13 16.26 37.94 10.40
CA ARG A 13 17.12 38.38 9.28
C ARG A 13 16.35 39.02 8.12
N ILE A 14 15.02 39.04 8.19
CA ILE A 14 14.15 39.56 7.13
C ILE A 14 13.67 40.96 7.54
N SER A 15 13.79 41.94 6.63
CA SER A 15 13.28 43.30 6.87
C SER A 15 11.76 43.28 7.07
N PRO A 16 11.20 44.19 7.89
CA PRO A 16 9.76 44.22 8.18
C PRO A 16 8.89 44.29 6.90
N GLU A 17 9.34 45.03 5.89
CA GLU A 17 8.69 45.11 4.57
C GLU A 17 8.59 43.74 3.87
N ARG A 18 9.59 42.86 4.04
CA ARG A 18 9.58 41.52 3.45
C ARG A 18 8.70 40.55 4.22
N VAL A 19 8.53 40.74 5.53
CA VAL A 19 7.58 39.94 6.33
C VAL A 19 6.15 40.23 5.86
N GLU A 20 5.81 41.51 5.72
CA GLU A 20 4.50 41.94 5.22
C GLU A 20 4.22 41.44 3.79
N LEU A 21 5.23 41.43 2.93
CA LEU A 21 5.10 40.91 1.56
C LEU A 21 4.87 39.38 1.54
N ILE A 22 5.50 38.63 2.46
CA ILE A 22 5.27 37.19 2.62
C ILE A 22 3.86 36.92 3.16
N GLU A 23 3.41 37.68 4.15
CA GLU A 23 2.06 37.54 4.72
C GLU A 23 0.99 37.82 3.66
N ASN A 24 1.15 38.91 2.89
CA ASN A 24 0.26 39.22 1.78
C ASN A 24 0.24 38.12 0.71
N LEU A 25 1.39 37.53 0.37
CA LEU A 25 1.45 36.41 -0.57
C LEU A 25 0.76 35.15 -0.03
N ILE A 26 0.83 34.88 1.27
CA ILE A 26 0.13 33.78 1.94
C ILE A 26 -1.39 34.01 1.92
N GLU A 27 -1.82 35.24 2.22
CA GLU A 27 -3.23 35.66 2.18
C GLU A 27 -3.80 35.50 0.76
N GLN A 28 -3.08 36.03 -0.24
CA GLN A 28 -3.46 35.92 -1.65
C GLN A 28 -3.46 34.47 -2.13
N THR A 29 -2.50 33.63 -1.70
CA THR A 29 -2.52 32.20 -2.04
C THR A 29 -3.63 31.44 -1.33
N ARG A 30 -4.06 31.82 -0.12
CA ARG A 30 -5.25 31.26 0.53
C ARG A 30 -6.52 31.58 -0.25
N ILE A 31 -6.68 32.84 -0.66
CA ILE A 31 -7.85 33.31 -1.41
C ILE A 31 -7.87 32.69 -2.82
N THR A 32 -6.74 32.64 -3.52
CA THR A 32 -6.68 32.06 -4.88
C THR A 32 -6.74 30.53 -4.90
N ARG A 33 -6.31 29.86 -3.81
CA ARG A 33 -6.46 28.40 -3.65
C ARG A 33 -7.79 27.99 -3.04
N SER A 34 -8.72 28.91 -2.76
CA SER A 34 -10.13 28.58 -2.52
C SER A 34 -10.80 28.15 -3.83
N ARG A 35 -10.22 27.17 -4.52
CA ARG A 35 -10.98 26.37 -5.47
C ARG A 35 -12.04 25.65 -4.63
N PRO A 36 -13.31 25.60 -5.06
CA PRO A 36 -14.25 24.67 -4.44
C PRO A 36 -13.59 23.30 -4.43
N LYS A 37 -13.61 22.65 -3.27
CA LYS A 37 -13.14 21.27 -3.15
C LYS A 37 -13.85 20.51 -4.26
N PRO A 38 -13.14 19.89 -5.22
CA PRO A 38 -13.81 19.19 -6.31
C PRO A 38 -14.82 18.25 -5.67
N GLU A 39 -16.05 18.24 -6.18
CA GLU A 39 -17.08 17.35 -5.67
C GLU A 39 -16.47 15.94 -5.57
N PRO A 40 -16.71 15.23 -4.45
CA PRO A 40 -16.18 13.90 -4.30
C PRO A 40 -16.65 13.08 -5.49
N VAL A 41 -15.74 12.83 -6.43
CA VAL A 41 -15.97 11.88 -7.51
C VAL A 41 -16.41 10.59 -6.82
N PRO A 42 -17.45 9.86 -7.27
CA PRO A 42 -18.00 8.66 -6.60
C PRO A 42 -17.05 7.47 -6.41
N SER A 43 -15.74 7.70 -6.32
CA SER A 43 -14.67 6.73 -6.12
C SER A 43 -13.71 7.13 -4.98
N ALA A 44 -13.89 8.27 -4.30
CA ALA A 44 -12.92 8.74 -3.29
C ALA A 44 -13.15 8.23 -1.85
N ASP A 45 -14.35 7.75 -1.51
CA ASP A 45 -14.67 7.28 -0.15
C ASP A 45 -14.19 5.85 0.17
N LYS A 46 -13.54 5.17 -0.77
CA LYS A 46 -12.82 3.92 -0.52
C LYS A 46 -11.41 4.06 -1.07
N GLY A 47 -10.49 4.48 -0.19
CA GLY A 47 -9.18 5.00 -0.55
C GLY A 47 -8.33 4.10 -1.44
N TYR A 48 -8.34 4.34 -2.75
CA TYR A 48 -7.25 3.96 -3.66
C TYR A 48 -7.18 4.99 -4.80
N GLY A 49 -6.10 5.77 -4.83
CA GLY A 49 -5.95 6.89 -5.77
C GLY A 49 -5.61 6.47 -7.20
N ARG A 50 -6.29 7.12 -8.16
CA ARG A 50 -5.87 7.54 -9.52
C ARG A 50 -5.26 6.54 -10.51
N TYR A 51 -5.09 5.28 -10.15
CA TYR A 51 -4.85 4.22 -11.12
C TYR A 51 -6.08 3.34 -11.07
N ALA A 52 -6.79 3.21 -12.19
CA ALA A 52 -7.82 2.20 -12.36
C ALA A 52 -7.20 0.82 -12.14
N SER A 53 -7.11 0.40 -10.88
CA SER A 53 -6.87 -0.99 -10.54
C SER A 53 -8.12 -1.74 -11.01
N PRO A 54 -7.99 -2.92 -11.65
CA PRO A 54 -9.13 -3.80 -11.78
C PRO A 54 -9.66 -3.97 -10.35
N VAL A 55 -10.86 -3.46 -10.09
CA VAL A 55 -11.54 -3.74 -8.83
C VAL A 55 -11.83 -5.22 -8.92
N LEU A 56 -11.03 -6.04 -8.24
CA LEU A 56 -11.34 -7.46 -8.15
C LEU A 56 -12.62 -7.54 -7.32
N TYR A 57 -13.70 -8.02 -7.94
CA TYR A 57 -15.00 -8.17 -7.29
C TYR A 57 -15.09 -9.60 -6.73
N GLY A 58 -15.48 -9.75 -5.46
CA GLY A 58 -15.71 -11.06 -4.86
C GLY A 58 -15.38 -11.12 -3.37
N THR A 59 -15.84 -12.19 -2.72
CA THR A 59 -15.48 -12.53 -1.35
C THR A 59 -14.15 -13.31 -1.35
N PRO A 60 -13.11 -12.84 -0.65
CA PRO A 60 -11.86 -13.58 -0.55
C PRO A 60 -12.09 -14.96 0.06
N VAL A 61 -11.44 -15.98 -0.52
CA VAL A 61 -11.48 -17.36 -0.02
C VAL A 61 -10.27 -17.61 0.86
N MET A 62 -10.47 -18.30 1.97
CA MET A 62 -9.38 -18.66 2.87
C MET A 62 -8.63 -19.87 2.30
N VAL A 63 -7.36 -19.68 1.96
CA VAL A 63 -6.53 -20.72 1.33
C VAL A 63 -5.26 -20.92 2.14
N LEU A 64 -4.88 -22.18 2.34
CA LEU A 64 -3.56 -22.54 2.85
C LEU A 64 -2.55 -22.46 1.70
N ILE A 65 -1.64 -21.49 1.75
CA ILE A 65 -0.58 -21.36 0.74
C ILE A 65 0.71 -21.92 1.30
N THR A 66 1.32 -22.87 0.58
CA THR A 66 2.64 -23.42 0.90
C THR A 66 3.77 -22.53 0.36
N ALA A 67 4.97 -22.66 0.92
CA ALA A 67 6.15 -21.95 0.42
C ALA A 67 6.42 -22.22 -1.07
N LEU A 68 6.18 -23.44 -1.55
CA LEU A 68 6.34 -23.80 -2.97
C LEU A 68 5.34 -23.05 -3.85
N LYS A 69 4.05 -23.09 -3.51
CA LYS A 69 3.01 -22.38 -4.26
C LYS A 69 3.23 -20.86 -4.23
N ALA A 70 3.69 -20.32 -3.10
CA ALA A 70 4.04 -18.90 -3.01
C ALA A 70 5.21 -18.51 -3.95
N LYS A 71 6.23 -19.37 -4.08
CA LYS A 71 7.34 -19.17 -5.04
C LYS A 71 6.85 -19.24 -6.49
N GLU A 72 5.99 -20.22 -6.81
CA GLU A 72 5.35 -20.37 -8.11
C GLU A 72 4.61 -19.09 -8.50
N VAL A 73 3.73 -18.60 -7.62
CA VAL A 73 2.98 -17.35 -7.84
C VAL A 73 3.91 -16.17 -8.09
N LEU A 74 4.98 -16.03 -7.30
CA LEU A 74 5.95 -14.94 -7.46
C LEU A 74 6.75 -15.04 -8.78
N SER A 75 6.93 -16.24 -9.32
CA SER A 75 7.59 -16.45 -10.63
C SER A 75 6.67 -16.18 -11.81
N CYS A 76 5.40 -16.58 -11.72
CA CYS A 76 4.44 -16.48 -12.83
C CYS A 76 3.76 -15.10 -12.90
N CYS A 77 3.59 -14.42 -11.77
CA CYS A 77 2.87 -13.16 -11.71
C CYS A 77 3.79 -11.95 -11.83
N LYS A 78 3.32 -10.94 -12.55
CA LYS A 78 4.01 -9.65 -12.72
C LYS A 78 3.72 -8.73 -11.54
N MET A 79 4.71 -7.89 -11.21
CA MET A 79 4.51 -6.81 -10.24
C MET A 79 3.93 -5.58 -10.92
N PHE A 80 3.08 -4.84 -10.20
CA PHE A 80 2.57 -3.57 -10.71
C PHE A 80 3.73 -2.55 -10.84
N PRO A 81 3.89 -1.88 -12.00
CA PRO A 81 4.94 -0.88 -12.17
C PRO A 81 4.70 0.27 -11.19
N ARG A 82 5.71 0.64 -10.39
CA ARG A 82 5.68 1.61 -9.27
C ARG A 82 5.28 1.07 -7.89
N GLN A 83 5.27 -0.24 -7.67
CA GLN A 83 5.21 -0.75 -6.30
C GLN A 83 6.44 -0.32 -5.49
N LYS A 84 6.21 0.09 -4.24
CA LYS A 84 7.29 0.36 -3.29
C LYS A 84 8.18 -0.88 -3.12
N PRO A 85 9.49 -0.70 -2.87
CA PRO A 85 10.36 -1.79 -2.48
C PRO A 85 9.81 -2.56 -1.27
N ILE A 86 10.22 -3.83 -1.15
CA ILE A 86 9.84 -4.64 0.01
C ILE A 86 10.53 -4.07 1.26
N ASP A 87 9.72 -3.60 2.20
CA ASP A 87 10.16 -3.37 3.58
C ASP A 87 10.64 -4.68 4.22
N GLN A 88 11.95 -4.75 4.46
CA GLN A 88 12.63 -5.92 5.00
C GLN A 88 12.27 -6.19 6.46
N LYS A 89 12.09 -5.15 7.29
CA LYS A 89 11.73 -5.34 8.72
C LYS A 89 10.36 -5.99 8.82
N LYS A 90 9.41 -5.49 8.03
CA LYS A 90 8.06 -6.05 7.94
C LYS A 90 8.06 -7.49 7.40
N LEU A 91 8.88 -7.75 6.38
CA LEU A 91 9.02 -9.09 5.81
C LEU A 91 9.54 -10.10 6.85
N GLN A 92 10.63 -9.77 7.55
CA GLN A 92 11.22 -10.64 8.55
C GLN A 92 10.26 -10.92 9.72
N HIS A 93 9.54 -9.89 10.17
CA HIS A 93 8.50 -10.08 11.19
C HIS A 93 7.42 -11.08 10.74
N PHE A 94 6.99 -11.01 9.48
CA PHE A 94 6.01 -11.95 8.93
C PHE A 94 6.56 -13.37 8.81
N ILE A 95 7.82 -13.53 8.39
CA ILE A 95 8.48 -14.83 8.33
C ILE A 95 8.51 -15.48 9.72
N ALA A 96 8.92 -14.73 10.73
CA ALA A 96 8.98 -15.21 12.12
C ALA A 96 7.60 -15.67 12.63
N LEU A 97 6.53 -14.92 12.34
CA LEU A 97 5.17 -15.33 12.72
C LEU A 97 4.72 -16.63 12.05
N ILE A 98 5.09 -16.83 10.77
CA ILE A 98 4.73 -18.07 10.04
C ILE A 98 5.51 -19.25 10.62
N GLN A 99 6.81 -19.08 10.85
CA GLN A 99 7.67 -20.14 11.41
C GLN A 99 7.27 -20.51 12.84
N ALA A 100 6.83 -19.53 13.64
CA ALA A 100 6.35 -19.76 15.00
C ALA A 100 4.91 -20.32 15.05
N GLY A 101 4.21 -20.44 13.92
CA GLY A 101 2.81 -20.87 13.88
C GLY A 101 1.81 -19.87 14.48
N THR A 102 2.24 -18.65 14.80
CA THR A 102 1.41 -17.59 15.41
C THR A 102 0.82 -16.63 14.37
N TRP A 103 0.73 -17.09 13.12
CA TRP A 103 0.18 -16.30 12.03
C TRP A 103 -1.35 -16.13 12.16
N GLU A 104 -1.78 -14.97 12.67
CA GLU A 104 -3.21 -14.62 12.71
C GLU A 104 -3.72 -14.07 11.38
N VAL A 105 -4.87 -14.58 10.94
CA VAL A 105 -5.46 -14.25 9.62
C VAL A 105 -6.52 -13.14 9.70
N SER A 106 -7.22 -13.02 10.82
CA SER A 106 -8.38 -12.12 11.01
C SER A 106 -8.07 -10.63 10.79
N LYS A 107 -6.81 -10.21 10.93
CA LYS A 107 -6.37 -8.82 10.78
C LYS A 107 -5.72 -8.51 9.43
N LYS A 108 -5.68 -9.47 8.50
CA LYS A 108 -4.84 -9.35 7.29
C LYS A 108 -5.68 -9.18 6.04
N ALA A 109 -5.36 -8.13 5.27
CA ALA A 109 -5.92 -7.90 3.95
C ALA A 109 -5.66 -9.10 3.00
N PRO A 110 -6.48 -9.30 1.96
CA PRO A 110 -6.30 -10.42 1.04
C PRO A 110 -5.05 -10.30 0.16
N ILE A 111 -4.52 -11.46 -0.27
CA ILE A 111 -3.64 -11.55 -1.44
C ILE A 111 -4.54 -11.40 -2.67
N MET A 112 -4.16 -10.51 -3.58
CA MET A 112 -4.99 -10.15 -4.73
C MET A 112 -4.20 -10.31 -6.02
N ILE A 113 -4.69 -11.17 -6.91
CA ILE A 113 -4.11 -11.45 -8.22
C ILE A 113 -5.18 -11.19 -9.27
N SER A 114 -4.87 -10.34 -10.25
CA SER A 114 -5.77 -10.06 -11.36
C SER A 114 -5.76 -11.16 -12.40
N LYS A 115 -6.79 -11.23 -13.24
CA LYS A 115 -6.87 -12.14 -14.39
C LYS A 115 -5.68 -12.07 -15.36
N ASN A 116 -4.94 -10.95 -15.37
CA ASN A 116 -3.75 -10.76 -16.21
C ASN A 116 -2.45 -11.20 -15.52
N GLY A 117 -2.55 -11.85 -14.35
CA GLY A 117 -1.41 -12.29 -13.55
C GLY A 117 -0.61 -11.16 -12.93
N VAL A 118 -1.27 -10.08 -12.50
CA VAL A 118 -0.62 -8.99 -11.77
C VAL A 118 -0.95 -9.10 -10.28
N ILE A 119 0.08 -9.06 -9.44
CA ILE A 119 -0.11 -9.02 -7.98
C ILE A 119 -0.47 -7.60 -7.55
N LEU A 120 -1.74 -7.39 -7.22
CA LEU A 120 -2.29 -6.10 -6.78
C LEU A 120 -2.07 -5.86 -5.29
N ASN A 121 -2.09 -6.92 -4.47
CA ASN A 121 -1.85 -6.82 -3.03
C ASN A 121 -1.27 -8.13 -2.47
N GLY A 122 -0.62 -8.04 -1.32
CA GLY A 122 -0.11 -9.20 -0.60
C GLY A 122 1.31 -9.62 -0.93
N ARG A 123 2.07 -8.77 -1.63
CA ARG A 123 3.49 -9.04 -1.97
C ARG A 123 4.33 -9.41 -0.74
N HIS A 124 4.24 -8.66 0.36
CA HIS A 124 4.96 -8.99 1.60
C HIS A 124 4.52 -10.34 2.18
N ARG A 125 3.24 -10.70 2.09
CA ARG A 125 2.72 -11.97 2.58
C ARG A 125 3.23 -13.14 1.74
N LEU A 126 3.16 -13.02 0.41
CA LEU A 126 3.68 -14.03 -0.51
C LEU A 126 5.18 -14.25 -0.33
N ASN A 127 5.96 -13.16 -0.23
CA ASN A 127 7.39 -13.28 0.02
C ASN A 127 7.67 -13.91 1.39
N ALA A 128 6.92 -13.55 2.43
CA ALA A 128 7.09 -14.15 3.75
C ALA A 128 6.80 -15.66 3.72
N ILE A 129 5.70 -16.08 3.10
CA ILE A 129 5.34 -17.50 2.95
C ILE A 129 6.43 -18.23 2.15
N ALA A 130 6.83 -17.69 1.01
CA ALA A 130 7.87 -18.26 0.14
C ALA A 130 9.22 -18.45 0.86
N GLN A 131 9.60 -17.50 1.73
CA GLN A 131 10.88 -17.52 2.44
C GLN A 131 10.83 -18.26 3.79
N SER A 132 9.64 -18.38 4.39
CA SER A 132 9.46 -19.03 5.70
C SER A 132 9.77 -20.53 5.69
N GLY A 133 9.64 -21.17 4.53
CA GLY A 133 9.70 -22.63 4.39
C GLY A 133 8.45 -23.37 4.87
N GLY A 134 7.46 -22.66 5.43
CA GLY A 134 6.21 -23.22 5.94
C GLY A 134 5.01 -23.00 5.03
N ALA A 135 3.82 -23.00 5.63
CA ALA A 135 2.56 -22.66 4.99
C ALA A 135 1.78 -21.69 5.87
N ALA A 136 0.96 -20.85 5.25
CA ALA A 136 0.10 -19.92 5.98
C ALA A 136 -1.28 -19.84 5.35
N THR A 137 -2.31 -19.86 6.18
CA THR A 137 -3.68 -19.60 5.75
C THR A 137 -3.87 -18.10 5.58
N VAL A 138 -4.37 -17.69 4.41
CA VAL A 138 -4.56 -16.29 4.05
C VAL A 138 -5.82 -16.13 3.20
N PRO A 139 -6.51 -14.97 3.29
CA PRO A 139 -7.59 -14.67 2.37
C PRO A 139 -6.98 -14.35 0.99
N VAL A 140 -7.54 -14.96 -0.05
CA VAL A 140 -7.07 -14.84 -1.43
C VAL A 140 -8.24 -14.45 -2.31
N LEU A 141 -8.01 -13.46 -3.17
CA LEU A 141 -8.86 -13.15 -4.30
C LEU A 141 -8.00 -13.30 -5.55
N ASP A 142 -8.22 -14.39 -6.27
CA ASP A 142 -7.39 -14.83 -7.38
C ASP A 142 -8.24 -15.06 -8.61
N GLU A 143 -8.26 -14.07 -9.51
CA GLU A 143 -8.93 -14.16 -10.80
C GLU A 143 -8.08 -14.90 -11.86
N LEU A 144 -6.80 -15.14 -11.59
CA LEU A 144 -5.94 -15.93 -12.48
C LEU A 144 -6.13 -17.44 -12.24
N HIS A 145 -6.67 -17.83 -11.09
CA HIS A 145 -6.84 -19.22 -10.66
C HIS A 145 -5.52 -19.99 -10.55
N ILE A 146 -4.46 -19.31 -10.10
CA ILE A 146 -3.12 -19.89 -9.87
C ILE A 146 -2.95 -20.42 -8.43
N ILE A 147 -3.65 -19.82 -7.47
CA ILE A 147 -3.73 -20.21 -6.06
C ILE A 147 -5.05 -20.95 -5.78
N VAL A 148 -6.17 -20.37 -6.22
CA VAL A 148 -7.49 -20.98 -6.04
C VAL A 148 -7.79 -21.77 -7.31
N GLU A 149 -7.51 -23.07 -7.28
CA GLU A 149 -8.06 -23.99 -8.27
C GLU A 149 -9.57 -24.06 -8.03
N LEU A 150 -10.34 -23.32 -8.82
CA LEU A 150 -11.77 -23.61 -8.94
C LEU A 150 -11.86 -24.99 -9.59
N ASN A 151 -12.47 -25.95 -8.90
CA ASN A 151 -12.80 -27.27 -9.44
C ASN A 151 -13.36 -27.09 -10.86
N LYS A 152 -12.58 -27.50 -11.87
CA LYS A 152 -13.03 -27.60 -13.26
C LYS A 152 -13.78 -28.90 -13.46
#